data_AF-A0A6N9DJ59-F1
#
_entry.id   AF-A0A6N9DJ59-F1
#
_cell.length_a   1.000
_cell.length_b   1.000
_cell.length_c   1.000
_cell.angle_alpha   90.00
_cell.angle_beta   90.00
_cell.angle_gamma   90.00
#
_symmetry.space_group_name_H-M   'P 1'
#
loop_
_entity.id
_entity.type
_entity.pdbx_description
1 polymer ?
#
loop_
_entity_poly.entity_id
_entity_poly.type
_entity_poly.pdbx_seq_one_letter_code
_entity_poly.pdbx_strand_id
1 'polypeptide(L)'
;MMTDQTNWRRTFFEWASIAVILAAAFVSTLDTNIPALIHAKWGPTNGWIDDIAYGTVILFGIEYVVRFATAPSKREYAFSFFGIIDLIAVLVGLAALPQFAFLRLLRVLQVVRLLKLARYSSALATLAKSFGSMRNEIVMFLNVTGLLILMAAFGVYHFEHEAQPEQFSHLGDALWWAVATLTTVGYGDIYPITIGGKIMTAIVVLCGLGIVAAPAGIVATAMATALREKNEEGAERAAGNEPQSTISTE
;
A
#
# COMPACT_ATOMS: atom_id res chain seq x y z
N MET A 1 -6.37 -19.75 33.52
CA MET A 1 -6.80 -18.39 33.95
C MET A 1 -5.69 -17.33 33.89
N MET A 2 -4.54 -17.58 33.25
CA MET A 2 -3.41 -16.62 33.12
C MET A 2 -3.25 -16.02 31.71
N THR A 3 -4.16 -16.33 30.78
CA THR A 3 -4.09 -15.92 29.36
C THR A 3 -4.84 -14.62 29.04
N ASP A 4 -5.58 -14.05 30.00
CA ASP A 4 -6.48 -12.90 29.75
C ASP A 4 -5.81 -11.54 30.07
N GLN A 5 -4.96 -11.49 31.09
CA GLN A 5 -4.27 -10.27 31.55
C GLN A 5 -3.22 -9.73 30.55
N THR A 6 -2.52 -10.62 29.84
CA THR A 6 -1.56 -10.26 28.78
C THR A 6 -2.25 -9.75 27.51
N ASN A 7 -3.48 -10.18 27.27
CA ASN A 7 -4.25 -9.83 26.08
C ASN A 7 -4.78 -8.39 26.16
N TRP A 8 -5.32 -7.97 27.30
CA TRP A 8 -5.80 -6.59 27.49
C TRP A 8 -4.70 -5.54 27.30
N ARG A 9 -3.52 -5.74 27.90
CA ARG A 9 -2.41 -4.77 27.78
C ARG A 9 -1.95 -4.66 26.33
N ARG A 10 -1.78 -5.80 25.65
CA ARG A 10 -1.41 -5.84 24.23
C ARG A 10 -2.45 -5.13 23.37
N THR A 11 -3.72 -5.50 23.48
CA THR A 11 -4.82 -4.89 22.73
C THR A 11 -4.92 -3.39 22.99
N PHE A 12 -4.76 -2.95 24.24
CA PHE A 12 -4.71 -1.52 24.58
C PHE A 12 -3.55 -0.80 23.88
N PHE A 13 -2.34 -1.36 23.90
CA PHE A 13 -1.19 -0.79 23.19
C PHE A 13 -1.40 -0.73 21.67
N GLU A 14 -2.03 -1.75 21.09
CA GLU A 14 -2.38 -1.79 19.66
C GLU A 14 -3.37 -0.66 19.34
N TRP A 15 -4.49 -0.56 20.06
CA TRP A 15 -5.47 0.52 19.86
C TRP A 15 -4.91 1.91 20.09
N ALA A 16 -4.08 2.10 21.12
CA ALA A 16 -3.42 3.37 21.38
C ALA A 16 -2.49 3.76 20.23
N SER A 17 -1.72 2.81 19.69
CA SER A 17 -0.83 3.05 18.55
C SER A 17 -1.62 3.41 17.28
N ILE A 18 -2.72 2.70 17.02
CA ILE A 18 -3.62 2.99 15.90
C ILE A 18 -4.19 4.41 16.05
N ALA A 19 -4.69 4.77 17.24
CA ALA A 19 -5.24 6.09 17.50
C ALA A 19 -4.20 7.20 17.27
N VAL A 20 -2.95 7.02 17.73
CA VAL A 20 -1.85 7.95 17.50
C VAL A 20 -1.54 8.09 16.00
N ILE A 21 -1.43 6.98 15.27
CA ILE A 21 -1.17 7.00 13.82
C ILE A 21 -2.27 7.77 13.07
N LEU A 22 -3.53 7.50 13.38
CA LEU A 22 -4.67 8.16 12.75
C LEU A 22 -4.75 9.65 13.11
N ALA A 23 -4.57 9.99 14.38
CA ALA A 23 -4.57 11.39 14.83
C ALA A 23 -3.43 12.19 14.17
N ALA A 24 -2.21 11.64 14.14
CA ALA A 24 -1.07 12.27 13.50
C ALA A 24 -1.27 12.43 11.98
N ALA A 25 -1.81 11.41 11.31
CA ALA A 25 -2.13 11.49 9.88
C ALA A 25 -3.20 12.57 9.60
N PHE A 26 -4.22 12.65 10.44
CA PHE A 26 -5.29 13.64 10.33
C PHE A 26 -4.76 15.07 10.51
N VAL A 27 -4.02 15.33 11.59
CA VAL A 27 -3.42 16.66 11.88
C VAL A 27 -2.49 17.09 10.74
N SER A 28 -1.60 16.21 10.28
CA SER A 28 -0.69 16.46 9.15
C SER A 28 -1.42 16.77 7.84
N THR A 29 -2.54 16.09 7.59
CA THR A 29 -3.35 16.29 6.38
C THR A 29 -4.08 17.63 6.43
N LEU A 30 -4.62 18.02 7.59
CA LEU A 30 -5.26 19.31 7.78
C LEU A 30 -4.28 20.46 7.58
N ASP A 31 -3.09 20.37 8.18
CA ASP A 31 -2.01 21.37 8.04
C ASP A 31 -1.60 21.56 6.57
N THR A 32 -1.46 20.47 5.82
CA THR A 32 -1.01 20.51 4.42
C THR A 32 -2.07 21.08 3.47
N ASN A 33 -3.35 20.72 3.65
CA ASN A 33 -4.39 21.02 2.66
C ASN A 33 -5.19 22.29 2.95
N ILE A 34 -5.28 22.73 4.21
CA ILE A 34 -6.07 23.90 4.57
C ILE A 34 -5.35 24.80 5.59
N PRO A 35 -4.13 25.28 5.26
CA PRO A 35 -3.35 26.11 6.18
C PRO A 35 -4.09 27.41 6.54
N ALA A 36 -4.82 27.99 5.58
CA ALA A 36 -5.56 29.24 5.79
C ALA A 36 -6.64 29.14 6.87
N LEU A 37 -7.41 28.04 6.95
CA LEU A 37 -8.43 27.87 7.98
C LEU A 37 -7.81 27.62 9.36
N ILE A 38 -6.68 26.91 9.40
CA ILE A 38 -5.97 26.62 10.65
C ILE A 38 -5.36 27.89 11.21
N HIS A 39 -4.66 28.66 10.37
CA HIS A 39 -4.06 29.93 10.77
C HIS A 39 -5.10 31.00 11.10
N ALA A 40 -6.26 31.01 10.43
CA ALA A 40 -7.35 31.94 10.74
C ALA A 40 -8.05 31.62 12.07
N LYS A 41 -8.25 30.34 12.41
CA LYS A 41 -8.99 29.94 13.61
C LYS A 41 -8.11 29.85 14.87
N TRP A 42 -6.83 29.54 14.71
CA TRP A 42 -5.92 29.26 15.83
C TRP A 42 -4.64 30.11 15.84
N GLY A 43 -4.38 30.87 14.77
CA GLY A 43 -3.25 31.80 14.66
C GLY A 43 -2.07 31.28 13.81
N PRO A 44 -1.15 32.16 13.38
CA PRO A 44 0.02 31.78 12.58
C PRO A 44 1.04 30.91 13.33
N THR A 45 1.06 31.00 14.66
CA THR A 45 2.03 30.36 15.57
C THR A 45 1.37 29.23 16.36
N ASN A 46 0.84 28.22 15.68
CA ASN A 46 0.26 27.04 16.34
C ASN A 46 1.35 26.09 16.84
N GLY A 47 1.97 26.43 17.97
CA GLY A 47 2.99 25.58 18.61
C GLY A 47 2.50 24.15 18.85
N TRP A 48 1.20 23.95 19.11
CA TRP A 48 0.62 22.63 19.34
C TRP A 48 0.69 21.67 18.13
N ILE A 49 0.69 22.19 16.89
CA ILE A 49 0.83 21.34 15.68
C ILE A 49 2.26 20.86 15.56
N ASP A 50 3.22 21.77 15.76
CA ASP A 50 4.63 21.44 15.80
C ASP A 50 4.90 20.44 16.94
N ASP A 51 4.34 20.67 18.14
CA ASP A 51 4.47 19.77 19.29
C ASP A 51 3.95 18.35 18.99
N ILE A 52 2.81 18.23 18.30
CA ILE A 52 2.28 16.93 17.85
C ILE A 52 3.20 16.30 16.80
N ALA A 53 3.74 17.08 15.86
CA ALA A 53 4.67 16.58 14.85
C ALA A 53 5.96 16.06 15.51
N TYR A 54 6.56 16.83 16.43
CA TYR A 54 7.71 16.43 17.23
C TYR A 54 7.41 15.17 18.05
N GLY A 55 6.29 15.15 18.76
CA GLY A 55 5.86 13.99 19.55
C GLY A 55 5.70 12.73 18.71
N THR A 56 5.11 12.86 17.52
CA THR A 56 4.91 11.74 16.58
C THR A 56 6.25 11.22 16.04
N VAL A 57 7.18 12.11 15.67
CA VAL A 57 8.53 11.74 15.21
C VAL A 57 9.28 11.01 16.30
N ILE A 58 9.24 11.51 17.54
CA ILE A 58 9.90 10.88 18.68
C ILE A 58 9.31 9.50 18.93
N LEU A 59 7.97 9.38 18.97
CA LEU A 59 7.29 8.12 19.23
C LEU A 59 7.61 7.07 18.15
N PHE A 60 7.51 7.42 16.87
CA PHE A 60 7.84 6.49 15.78
C PHE A 60 9.34 6.21 15.68
N GLY A 61 10.20 7.17 16.02
CA GLY A 61 11.65 7.00 16.08
C GLY A 61 12.04 6.01 17.17
N ILE A 62 11.50 6.17 18.38
CA ILE A 62 11.71 5.22 19.49
C ILE A 62 11.19 3.84 19.11
N GLU A 63 9.96 3.76 18.56
CA GLU A 63 9.38 2.50 18.11
C GLU A 63 10.28 1.78 17.09
N TYR A 64 10.81 2.52 16.11
CA TYR A 64 11.73 1.98 15.11
C TYR A 64 13.05 1.51 15.73
N VAL A 65 13.66 2.32 16.60
CA VAL A 65 14.93 1.99 17.26
C VAL A 65 14.78 0.76 18.16
N VAL A 66 13.73 0.69 18.97
CA VAL A 66 13.46 -0.47 19.83
C VAL A 66 13.32 -1.72 18.97
N ARG A 67 12.53 -1.66 17.89
CA ARG A 67 12.32 -2.82 17.00
C ARG A 67 13.60 -3.24 16.29
N PHE A 68 14.34 -2.28 15.75
CA PHE A 68 15.63 -2.52 15.11
C PHE A 68 16.64 -3.15 16.08
N ALA A 69 16.64 -2.73 17.35
CA ALA A 69 17.51 -3.29 18.38
C ALA A 69 17.09 -4.69 18.84
N THR A 70 15.79 -4.98 18.90
CA THR A 70 15.27 -6.31 19.26
C THR A 70 15.27 -7.31 18.10
N ALA A 71 15.48 -6.86 16.87
CA ALA A 71 15.48 -7.72 15.70
C ALA A 71 16.68 -8.69 15.73
N PRO A 72 16.48 -9.99 15.48
CA PRO A 72 17.58 -10.98 15.45
C PRO A 72 18.67 -10.61 14.43
N SER A 73 18.25 -10.05 13.30
CA SER A 73 19.10 -9.69 12.15
C SER A 73 18.80 -8.25 11.71
N LYS A 74 19.68 -7.32 12.11
CA LYS A 74 19.52 -5.87 11.86
C LYS A 74 19.30 -5.52 10.38
N ARG A 75 20.07 -6.15 9.49
CA ARG A 75 19.98 -5.93 8.03
C ARG A 75 18.67 -6.46 7.46
N GLU A 76 18.28 -7.66 7.85
CA GLU A 76 17.03 -8.27 7.38
C GLU A 76 15.82 -7.45 7.81
N TYR A 77 15.82 -6.94 9.05
CA TYR A 77 14.74 -6.06 9.50
C TYR A 77 14.72 -4.75 8.71
N ALA A 78 15.87 -4.08 8.50
CA ALA A 78 15.92 -2.83 7.74
C ALA A 78 15.40 -2.95 6.30
N PHE A 79 15.63 -4.10 5.65
CA PHE A 79 15.15 -4.38 4.30
C PHE A 79 13.82 -5.16 4.25
N SER A 80 13.21 -5.44 5.41
CA SER A 80 11.89 -6.05 5.48
C SER A 80 10.79 -5.04 5.12
N PHE A 81 9.65 -5.53 4.61
CA PHE A 81 8.47 -4.70 4.31
C PHE A 81 8.08 -3.79 5.48
N PHE A 82 8.03 -4.34 6.69
CA PHE A 82 7.67 -3.63 7.90
C PHE A 82 8.75 -2.67 8.40
N GLY A 83 10.04 -2.97 8.17
CA GLY A 83 11.14 -2.05 8.51
C GLY A 83 11.22 -0.87 7.57
N ILE A 84 10.98 -1.07 6.28
CA ILE A 84 10.89 -0.01 5.28
C ILE A 84 9.72 0.94 5.60
N ILE A 85 8.55 0.40 5.95
CA ILE A 85 7.39 1.22 6.37
C ILE A 85 7.71 2.03 7.63
N ASP A 86 8.32 1.43 8.65
CA ASP A 86 8.68 2.14 9.88
C ASP A 86 9.70 3.25 9.58
N LEU A 87 10.71 3.00 8.73
CA LEU A 87 11.69 3.99 8.31
C LEU A 87 11.05 5.15 7.54
N ILE A 88 10.21 4.85 6.53
CA ILE A 88 9.47 5.87 5.78
C ILE A 88 8.60 6.69 6.74
N ALA A 89 7.96 6.07 7.72
CA ALA A 89 7.11 6.79 8.66
C ALA A 89 7.88 7.80 9.53
N VAL A 90 9.10 7.45 9.95
CA VAL A 90 10.00 8.39 10.65
C VAL A 90 10.44 9.50 9.71
N LEU A 91 10.86 9.18 8.48
CA LEU A 91 11.30 10.18 7.49
C LEU A 91 10.19 11.17 7.11
N VAL A 92 8.96 10.69 6.93
CA VAL A 92 7.81 11.55 6.67
C VAL A 92 7.44 12.39 7.90
N GLY A 93 7.59 11.84 9.10
CA GLY A 93 7.48 12.61 10.33
C GLY A 93 8.49 13.76 10.37
N LEU A 94 9.76 13.50 10.05
CA LEU A 94 10.79 14.54 9.98
C LEU A 94 10.42 15.61 8.95
N ALA A 95 9.87 15.23 7.79
CA ALA A 95 9.38 16.17 6.76
C ALA A 95 8.24 17.10 7.22
N ALA A 96 7.54 16.75 8.29
CA ALA A 96 6.53 17.62 8.89
C ALA A 96 7.17 18.78 9.67
N LEU A 97 8.40 18.62 10.15
CA LEU A 97 9.07 19.62 10.98
C LEU A 97 9.63 20.78 10.13
N PRO A 98 9.56 22.04 10.62
CA PRO A 98 10.00 23.22 9.87
C PRO A 98 11.46 23.18 9.42
N GLN A 99 12.36 22.64 10.25
CA GLN A 99 13.80 22.54 10.01
C GLN A 99 14.18 21.59 8.87
N PHE A 100 13.30 20.67 8.49
CA PHE A 100 13.51 19.71 7.41
C PHE A 100 12.69 20.05 6.17
N ALA A 101 12.61 21.34 5.83
CA ALA A 101 11.87 21.82 4.66
C ALA A 101 12.32 21.16 3.33
N PHE A 102 13.57 20.71 3.23
CA PHE A 102 14.07 19.98 2.05
C PHE A 102 13.40 18.59 1.88
N LEU A 103 12.82 18.02 2.94
CA LEU A 103 12.07 16.76 2.89
C LEU A 103 10.59 16.94 2.54
N ARG A 104 10.12 18.16 2.21
CA ARG A 104 8.70 18.46 2.00
C ARG A 104 8.02 17.57 0.94
N LEU A 105 8.77 17.08 -0.06
CA LEU A 105 8.26 16.12 -1.06
C LEU A 105 7.81 14.79 -0.42
N LEU A 106 8.43 14.38 0.69
CA LEU A 106 8.04 13.17 1.42
C LEU A 106 6.66 13.30 2.07
N ARG A 107 6.10 14.51 2.22
CA ARG A 107 4.73 14.70 2.74
C ARG A 107 3.68 14.01 1.87
N VAL A 108 3.92 13.81 0.57
CA VAL A 108 3.03 13.03 -0.31
C VAL A 108 2.94 11.58 0.15
N LEU A 109 4.02 11.04 0.73
CA LEU A 109 4.07 9.68 1.27
C LEU A 109 3.44 9.56 2.66
N GLN A 110 2.80 10.60 3.20
CA GLN A 110 2.21 10.56 4.54
C GLN A 110 1.17 9.47 4.74
N VAL A 111 0.47 9.07 3.68
CA VAL A 111 -0.52 7.98 3.67
C VAL A 111 0.16 6.62 3.89
N VAL A 112 1.44 6.47 3.48
CA VAL A 112 2.22 5.24 3.69
C VAL A 112 2.35 4.90 5.17
N ARG A 113 2.30 5.89 6.07
CA ARG A 113 2.29 5.67 7.54
C ARG A 113 1.09 4.85 8.01
N LEU A 114 -0.04 4.92 7.31
CA LEU A 114 -1.21 4.09 7.60
C LEU A 114 -0.92 2.61 7.36
N LEU A 115 0.07 2.26 6.52
CA LEU A 115 0.50 0.87 6.37
C LEU A 115 1.14 0.32 7.65
N LYS A 116 1.53 1.14 8.63
CA LYS A 116 1.91 0.63 9.97
C LYS A 116 0.75 -0.12 10.64
N LEU A 117 -0.50 0.23 10.29
CA LEU A 117 -1.70 -0.47 10.76
C LEU A 117 -1.76 -1.91 10.27
N ALA A 118 -1.12 -2.22 9.14
CA ALA A 118 -1.05 -3.57 8.59
C ALA A 118 -0.39 -4.58 9.54
N ARG A 119 0.47 -4.12 10.45
CA ARG A 119 1.12 -4.97 11.47
C ARG A 119 0.13 -5.45 12.55
N TYR A 120 -0.87 -4.64 12.88
CA TYR A 120 -1.88 -4.99 13.87
C TYR A 120 -2.98 -5.89 13.28
N SER A 121 -3.09 -5.94 11.95
CA SER A 121 -3.99 -6.86 11.26
C SER A 121 -3.29 -8.18 10.97
N SER A 122 -3.78 -9.27 11.59
CA SER A 122 -3.29 -10.63 11.33
C SER A 122 -3.45 -11.03 9.86
N ALA A 123 -4.50 -10.55 9.19
CA ALA A 123 -4.76 -10.79 7.78
C ALA A 123 -3.71 -10.11 6.89
N LEU A 124 -3.44 -8.81 7.11
CA LEU A 124 -2.44 -8.06 6.34
C LEU A 124 -1.01 -8.55 6.61
N ALA A 125 -0.69 -8.91 7.86
CA ALA A 125 0.60 -9.50 8.19
C ALA A 125 0.81 -10.86 7.49
N THR A 126 -0.25 -11.66 7.39
CA THR A 126 -0.22 -12.93 6.65
C THR A 126 -0.03 -12.67 5.15
N LEU A 127 -0.77 -11.73 4.56
CA LEU A 127 -0.60 -11.30 3.17
C LEU A 127 0.82 -10.81 2.87
N ALA A 128 1.39 -9.99 3.75
CA ALA A 128 2.74 -9.46 3.60
C ALA A 128 3.81 -10.58 3.64
N LYS A 129 3.63 -11.58 4.51
CA LYS A 129 4.52 -12.76 4.58
C LYS A 129 4.38 -13.63 3.32
N SER A 130 3.17 -13.82 2.83
CA SER A 130 2.88 -14.60 1.62
C SER A 130 3.21 -13.87 0.32
N PHE A 131 3.56 -12.57 0.36
CA PHE A 131 3.87 -11.82 -0.85
C PHE A 131 5.04 -12.41 -1.64
N GLY A 132 6.02 -13.00 -0.94
CA GLY A 132 7.14 -13.69 -1.57
C GLY A 132 6.71 -14.89 -2.41
N SER A 133 5.70 -15.65 -1.98
CA SER A 133 5.20 -16.83 -2.71
C SER A 133 4.31 -16.48 -3.89
N MET A 134 3.69 -15.29 -3.90
CA MET A 134 2.86 -14.77 -5.01
C MET A 134 3.62 -13.91 -6.02
N ARG A 135 4.93 -13.69 -5.81
CA ARG A 135 5.70 -12.70 -6.58
C ARG A 135 5.65 -13.01 -8.07
N ASN A 136 5.78 -14.29 -8.45
CA ASN A 136 5.84 -14.69 -9.85
C ASN A 136 4.48 -14.50 -10.53
N GLU A 137 3.39 -14.83 -9.86
CA GLU A 137 2.02 -14.68 -10.32
C GLU A 137 1.68 -13.20 -10.53
N ILE A 138 2.04 -12.34 -9.58
CA ILE A 138 1.86 -10.88 -9.69
C ILE A 138 2.67 -10.33 -10.87
N VAL A 139 3.94 -10.73 -11.02
CA VAL A 139 4.79 -10.28 -12.13
C VAL A 139 4.22 -10.73 -13.47
N MET A 140 3.77 -11.98 -13.61
CA MET A 140 3.13 -12.47 -14.83
C MET A 140 1.85 -11.69 -15.15
N PHE A 141 0.99 -11.49 -14.16
CA PHE A 141 -0.22 -10.69 -14.28
C PHE A 141 0.09 -9.26 -14.77
N LEU A 142 1.06 -8.58 -14.15
CA LEU A 142 1.46 -7.22 -14.51
C LEU A 142 2.02 -7.15 -15.94
N ASN A 143 2.80 -8.16 -16.36
CA ASN A 143 3.32 -8.21 -17.74
C ASN A 143 2.19 -8.37 -18.76
N VAL A 144 1.25 -9.31 -18.54
CA VAL A 144 0.13 -9.55 -19.45
C VAL A 144 -0.79 -8.32 -19.50
N THR A 145 -1.11 -7.74 -18.35
CA THR A 145 -1.93 -6.52 -18.26
C THR A 145 -1.23 -5.35 -18.93
N GLY A 146 0.06 -5.15 -18.68
CA GLY A 146 0.86 -4.09 -19.28
C GLY A 146 0.91 -4.21 -20.80
N LEU A 147 1.10 -5.43 -21.33
CA LEU A 147 1.04 -5.68 -22.76
C LEU A 147 -0.33 -5.34 -23.34
N LEU A 148 -1.42 -5.74 -22.69
CA LEU A 148 -2.78 -5.44 -23.15
C LEU A 148 -3.07 -3.93 -23.12
N ILE A 149 -2.63 -3.21 -22.08
CA ILE A 149 -2.73 -1.74 -22.00
C ILE A 149 -1.99 -1.09 -23.17
N LEU A 150 -0.76 -1.54 -23.47
CA LEU A 150 0.01 -1.02 -24.60
C LEU A 150 -0.72 -1.27 -25.92
N MET A 151 -1.19 -2.50 -26.15
CA MET A 151 -1.94 -2.84 -27.37
C MET A 151 -3.21 -1.99 -27.50
N ALA A 152 -3.94 -1.78 -26.41
CA ALA A 152 -5.13 -0.95 -26.38
C ALA A 152 -4.82 0.52 -26.70
N ALA A 153 -3.77 1.07 -26.10
CA ALA A 153 -3.34 2.45 -26.32
C ALA A 153 -2.90 2.69 -27.76
N PHE A 154 -2.05 1.80 -28.32
CA PHE A 154 -1.65 1.90 -29.72
C PHE A 154 -2.84 1.74 -30.66
N GLY A 155 -3.72 0.78 -30.39
CA GLY A 155 -4.91 0.52 -31.20
C GLY A 155 -5.86 1.70 -31.23
N VAL A 156 -6.23 2.24 -30.05
CA VAL A 156 -7.16 3.38 -29.98
C VAL A 156 -6.54 4.64 -30.58
N TYR A 157 -5.25 4.90 -30.34
CA TYR A 157 -4.57 6.04 -30.93
C TYR A 157 -4.60 5.98 -32.46
N HIS A 158 -4.31 4.80 -33.03
CA HIS A 158 -4.37 4.61 -34.48
C HIS A 158 -5.74 4.91 -35.09
N PHE A 159 -6.83 4.51 -34.41
CA PHE A 159 -8.18 4.72 -34.94
C PHE A 159 -8.78 6.09 -34.60
N GLU A 160 -8.40 6.70 -33.49
CA GLU A 160 -9.07 7.88 -32.95
C GLU A 160 -8.28 9.17 -33.12
N HIS A 161 -6.95 9.13 -33.33
CA HIS A 161 -6.14 10.35 -33.41
C HIS A 161 -6.60 11.29 -34.53
N GLU A 162 -6.90 10.78 -35.73
CA GLU A 162 -7.38 11.61 -36.84
C GLU A 162 -8.78 12.17 -36.59
N ALA A 163 -9.65 11.41 -35.93
CA ALA A 163 -11.03 11.80 -35.65
C ALA A 163 -11.15 12.74 -34.43
N GLN A 164 -10.22 12.61 -33.48
CA GLN A 164 -10.23 13.31 -32.20
C GLN A 164 -8.80 13.76 -31.82
N PRO A 165 -8.17 14.65 -32.61
CA PRO A 165 -6.76 15.01 -32.43
C PRO A 165 -6.49 15.75 -31.13
N GLU A 166 -7.49 16.40 -30.52
CA GLU A 166 -7.34 17.05 -29.21
C GLU A 166 -7.42 16.05 -28.05
N GLN A 167 -8.31 15.05 -28.13
CA GLN A 167 -8.53 14.07 -27.05
C GLN A 167 -7.46 12.96 -27.06
N PHE A 168 -7.11 12.47 -28.24
CA PHE A 168 -6.05 11.49 -28.45
C PHE A 168 -4.83 12.19 -29.06
N SER A 169 -4.35 13.26 -28.44
CA SER A 169 -3.25 14.09 -28.96
C SER A 169 -1.95 13.30 -29.11
N HIS A 170 -1.66 12.43 -28.14
CA HIS A 170 -0.42 11.67 -28.05
C HIS A 170 -0.67 10.33 -27.37
N LEU A 171 0.28 9.40 -27.51
CA LEU A 171 0.16 8.04 -26.96
C LEU A 171 -0.08 8.04 -25.44
N GLY A 172 0.34 9.09 -24.72
CA GLY A 172 0.06 9.27 -23.30
C GLY A 172 -1.44 9.33 -22.97
N ASP A 173 -2.24 10.02 -23.78
CA ASP A 173 -3.69 10.13 -23.58
C ASP A 173 -4.37 8.78 -23.86
N ALA A 174 -3.90 8.09 -24.90
CA ALA A 174 -4.37 6.75 -25.23
C ALA A 174 -4.01 5.71 -24.13
N LEU A 175 -2.85 5.87 -23.49
CA LEU A 175 -2.46 5.07 -22.32
C LEU A 175 -3.33 5.36 -21.11
N TRP A 176 -3.62 6.65 -20.84
CA TRP A 176 -4.55 7.04 -19.78
C TRP A 176 -5.93 6.41 -19.99
N TRP A 177 -6.47 6.53 -21.20
CA TRP A 177 -7.73 5.90 -21.58
C TRP A 177 -7.70 4.38 -21.40
N ALA A 178 -6.63 3.72 -21.87
CA ALA A 178 -6.50 2.27 -21.77
C ALA A 178 -6.45 1.82 -20.31
N VAL A 179 -5.69 2.50 -19.45
CA VAL A 179 -5.65 2.22 -18.01
C VAL A 179 -7.04 2.40 -17.38
N ALA A 180 -7.70 3.54 -17.61
CA ALA A 180 -9.02 3.82 -17.03
C ALA A 180 -10.08 2.82 -17.51
N THR A 181 -10.02 2.39 -18.76
CA THR A 181 -10.97 1.45 -19.36
C THR A 181 -10.73 0.02 -18.88
N LEU A 182 -9.49 -0.47 -18.91
CA LEU A 182 -9.17 -1.84 -18.49
C LEU A 182 -9.33 -2.04 -16.98
N THR A 183 -9.11 -1.00 -16.17
CA THR A 183 -9.36 -1.06 -14.71
C THR A 183 -10.82 -0.86 -14.34
N THR A 184 -11.71 -0.78 -15.33
CA THR A 184 -13.16 -0.58 -15.19
C THR A 184 -13.54 0.69 -14.43
N VAL A 185 -12.64 1.68 -14.35
CA VAL A 185 -12.93 3.00 -13.77
C VAL A 185 -13.78 3.81 -14.74
N GLY A 186 -13.34 3.90 -16.00
CA GLY A 186 -14.11 4.48 -17.10
C GLY A 186 -14.64 5.90 -16.82
N TYR A 187 -13.75 6.85 -16.53
CA TYR A 187 -14.14 8.24 -16.25
C TYR A 187 -15.01 8.88 -17.34
N GLY A 188 -14.85 8.45 -18.60
CA GLY A 188 -15.64 8.94 -19.74
C GLY A 188 -15.20 10.34 -20.21
N ASP A 189 -14.03 10.80 -19.77
CA ASP A 189 -13.38 12.04 -20.19
C ASP A 189 -12.85 11.98 -21.63
N ILE A 190 -12.36 10.81 -22.05
CA ILE A 190 -12.00 10.51 -23.43
C ILE A 190 -12.52 9.12 -23.80
N TYR A 191 -13.00 8.94 -25.03
CA TYR A 191 -13.53 7.65 -25.49
C TYR A 191 -13.54 7.53 -27.02
N PRO A 192 -13.44 6.31 -27.57
CA PRO A 192 -13.43 6.10 -29.01
C PRO A 192 -14.80 6.37 -29.65
N ILE A 193 -14.82 7.17 -30.71
CA ILE A 193 -16.04 7.49 -31.45
C ILE A 193 -16.11 6.75 -32.79
N THR A 194 -14.96 6.35 -33.34
CA THR A 194 -14.89 5.67 -34.63
C THR A 194 -15.37 4.22 -34.53
N ILE A 195 -15.80 3.67 -35.67
CA ILE A 195 -16.21 2.26 -35.75
C ILE A 195 -15.04 1.34 -35.42
N GLY A 196 -13.85 1.62 -35.99
CA GLY A 196 -12.63 0.85 -35.73
C GLY A 196 -12.21 0.88 -34.26
N GLY A 197 -12.20 2.07 -33.66
CA GLY A 197 -11.90 2.25 -32.24
C GLY A 197 -12.88 1.51 -31.33
N LYS A 198 -14.19 1.55 -31.62
CA LYS A 198 -15.22 0.81 -30.86
C LYS A 198 -15.06 -0.70 -30.97
N ILE A 199 -14.82 -1.25 -32.16
CA ILE A 199 -14.62 -2.69 -32.36
C ILE A 199 -13.36 -3.16 -31.62
N MET A 200 -12.24 -2.44 -31.79
CA MET A 200 -11.00 -2.74 -31.09
C MET A 200 -11.19 -2.70 -29.57
N THR A 201 -11.86 -1.66 -29.07
CA THR A 201 -12.17 -1.51 -27.63
C THR A 201 -13.00 -2.67 -27.11
N ALA A 202 -14.03 -3.10 -27.85
CA ALA A 202 -14.85 -4.23 -27.44
C ALA A 202 -14.01 -5.50 -27.27
N ILE A 203 -13.09 -5.79 -28.20
CA ILE A 203 -12.19 -6.95 -28.12
C ILE A 203 -11.27 -6.82 -26.90
N VAL A 204 -10.63 -5.67 -26.73
CA VAL A 204 -9.71 -5.41 -25.62
C VAL A 204 -10.40 -5.53 -24.26
N VAL A 205 -11.60 -4.97 -24.11
CA VAL A 205 -12.37 -5.04 -22.86
C VAL A 205 -12.76 -6.48 -22.54
N LEU A 206 -13.19 -7.26 -23.55
CA LEU A 206 -13.48 -8.69 -23.37
C LEU A 206 -12.24 -9.47 -22.90
N CYS A 207 -11.05 -9.19 -23.45
CA CYS A 207 -9.80 -9.76 -22.96
C CYS A 207 -9.46 -9.27 -21.54
N GLY A 208 -9.68 -7.98 -21.25
CA GLY A 208 -9.37 -7.35 -19.98
C GLY A 208 -10.20 -7.89 -18.81
N LEU A 209 -11.48 -8.20 -19.04
CA LEU A 209 -12.39 -8.77 -18.03
C LEU A 209 -11.82 -10.02 -17.35
N GLY A 210 -11.18 -10.91 -18.10
CA GLY A 210 -10.56 -12.11 -17.53
C GLY A 210 -9.29 -11.81 -16.72
N ILE A 211 -8.55 -10.78 -17.11
CA ILE A 211 -7.29 -10.39 -16.48
C ILE A 211 -7.57 -9.67 -15.15
N VAL A 212 -8.56 -8.77 -15.09
CA VAL A 212 -8.90 -7.98 -13.88
C VAL A 212 -9.28 -8.86 -12.69
N ALA A 213 -9.81 -10.07 -12.91
CA ALA A 213 -10.14 -11.01 -11.84
C ALA A 213 -8.90 -11.68 -11.19
N ALA A 214 -7.75 -11.69 -11.87
CA ALA A 214 -6.58 -12.45 -11.45
C ALA A 214 -5.95 -11.97 -10.12
N PRO A 215 -5.77 -10.66 -9.83
CA PRO A 215 -5.16 -10.21 -8.58
C PRO A 215 -5.97 -10.64 -7.35
N ALA A 216 -7.29 -10.53 -7.44
CA ALA A 216 -8.18 -10.97 -6.36
C ALA A 216 -8.05 -12.48 -6.13
N GLY A 217 -7.98 -13.29 -7.20
CA GLY A 217 -7.77 -14.72 -7.13
C GLY A 217 -6.42 -15.10 -6.50
N ILE A 218 -5.32 -14.47 -6.94
CA ILE A 218 -3.96 -14.68 -6.42
C ILE A 218 -3.94 -14.42 -4.90
N VAL A 219 -4.48 -13.28 -4.48
CA VAL A 219 -4.55 -12.88 -3.07
C VAL A 219 -5.42 -13.86 -2.27
N ALA A 220 -6.58 -14.23 -2.79
CA ALA A 220 -7.49 -15.18 -2.12
C ALA A 220 -6.83 -16.55 -1.92
N THR A 221 -6.15 -17.07 -2.94
CA THR A 221 -5.42 -18.35 -2.86
C THR A 221 -4.31 -18.28 -1.81
N ALA A 222 -3.51 -17.22 -1.78
CA ALA A 222 -2.45 -17.10 -0.78
C ALA A 222 -2.98 -16.99 0.65
N MET A 223 -4.09 -16.27 0.86
CA MET A 223 -4.73 -16.23 2.17
C MET A 223 -5.27 -17.60 2.57
N ALA A 224 -5.92 -18.31 1.65
CA ALA A 224 -6.44 -19.64 1.91
C ALA A 224 -5.33 -20.63 2.27
N THR A 225 -4.21 -20.62 1.53
CA THR A 225 -3.04 -21.46 1.81
C THR A 225 -2.44 -21.13 3.17
N ALA A 226 -2.22 -19.85 3.48
CA ALA A 226 -1.62 -19.45 4.75
C ALA A 226 -2.52 -19.75 5.97
N LEU A 227 -3.84 -19.76 5.80
CA LEU A 227 -4.79 -20.20 6.84
C LEU A 227 -4.75 -21.72 7.04
N ARG A 228 -4.62 -22.49 5.95
CA ARG A 228 -4.48 -23.95 6.02
C ARG A 228 -3.20 -24.36 6.75
N GLU A 229 -2.06 -23.77 6.39
CA GLU A 229 -0.77 -24.00 7.06
C GLU A 229 -0.86 -23.69 8.56
N LYS A 230 -1.49 -22.58 8.95
CA LYS A 230 -1.71 -22.25 10.37
C LYS A 230 -2.56 -23.27 11.12
N ASN A 231 -3.60 -23.80 10.48
CA ASN A 231 -4.48 -24.80 11.09
C ASN A 231 -3.77 -26.15 11.24
N GLU A 232 -2.97 -26.55 10.24
CA GLU A 232 -2.16 -27.77 10.27
C GLU A 232 -1.09 -27.69 11.36
N GLU A 233 -0.33 -26.60 11.44
CA GLU A 233 0.63 -26.36 12.55
C GLU A 233 -0.06 -26.41 13.94
N GLY A 234 -1.27 -25.87 14.03
CA GLY A 234 -2.06 -25.90 15.27
C GLY A 234 -2.49 -27.32 15.66
N ALA A 235 -2.87 -28.13 14.67
CA ALA A 235 -3.25 -29.53 14.86
C ALA A 235 -2.05 -30.41 15.23
N GLU A 236 -0.89 -30.22 14.59
CA GLU A 236 0.35 -30.94 14.92
C GLU A 236 0.85 -30.62 16.34
N ARG A 237 0.83 -29.34 16.73
CA ARG A 237 1.14 -28.91 18.09
C ARG A 237 0.16 -29.49 19.11
N ALA A 238 -1.13 -29.56 18.79
CA ALA A 238 -2.14 -30.19 19.66
C ALA A 238 -1.96 -31.71 19.75
N ALA A 239 -1.40 -32.35 18.71
CA ALA A 239 -1.08 -33.78 18.69
C ALA A 239 0.23 -34.12 19.43
N GLY A 240 0.98 -33.13 19.93
CA GLY A 240 2.24 -33.34 20.65
C GLY A 240 3.44 -33.67 19.77
N ASN A 241 3.31 -33.53 18.45
CA ASN A 241 4.45 -33.64 17.54
C ASN A 241 5.10 -32.27 17.41
N GLU A 242 6.18 -32.03 18.16
CA GLU A 242 6.99 -30.83 17.94
C GLU A 242 7.59 -30.88 16.53
N PRO A 243 7.50 -29.78 15.73
CA PRO A 243 8.12 -29.75 14.43
C PRO A 243 9.64 -29.90 14.60
N GLN A 244 10.19 -30.99 14.07
CA GLN A 244 11.64 -31.17 13.94
C GLN A 244 12.18 -30.02 13.10
N SER A 245 12.87 -29.08 13.75
CA SER A 245 13.60 -28.03 13.06
C SER A 245 14.59 -28.70 12.10
N THR A 246 14.33 -28.59 10.80
CA THR A 246 15.32 -28.88 9.77
C THR A 246 16.40 -27.80 9.86
N ILE A 247 17.31 -27.98 10.81
CA ILE A 247 18.65 -27.43 10.73
C ILE A 247 19.35 -28.26 9.64
N SER A 248 19.16 -27.89 8.39
CA SER A 248 20.10 -28.25 7.33
C SER A 248 21.21 -27.21 7.35
N THR A 249 22.23 -27.50 8.15
CA THR A 249 23.62 -27.24 7.81
C THR A 249 23.88 -27.65 6.36
N GLU A 250 24.24 -26.69 5.52
CA GLU A 250 25.45 -26.60 4.67
C GLU A 250 25.24 -25.63 3.50
#